data_AF-A0A9Q7EUJ3-F1
#
_entry.id   AF-A0A9Q7EUJ3-F1
#
_cell.length_a   1.000
_cell.length_b   1.000
_cell.length_c   1.000
_cell.angle_alpha   90.00
_cell.angle_beta   90.00
_cell.angle_gamma   90.00
#
_symmetry.space_group_name_H-M   'P 1'
#
loop_
_entity.id
_entity.type
_entity.pdbx_description
1 polymer ?
#
loop_
_entity_poly.entity_id
_entity_poly.type
_entity_poly.pdbx_seq_one_letter_code
_entity_poly.pdbx_strand_id
1 'polypeptide(L)'
;MRCPVCERACSVEKGRTGACGRYRNVAGRMEEIAPGAYLVVTPVSIETAPLFHFHPGGKFLQITTTGCVFRCNGCISSTLVSGVSPESPALKRLSPDEVAAKDHEKGLLFASPGGGFGSLHGILGLPFMARTFHPDLYGFDIEAEARIF
;
A
#
# COMPACT_ATOMS: atom_id res chain seq x y z
N MET A 1 10.00 1.45 -21.99
CA MET A 1 8.59 0.98 -21.97
C MET A 1 7.74 1.96 -21.18
N ARG A 2 6.44 2.02 -21.42
CA ARG A 2 5.52 2.79 -20.55
C ARG A 2 5.12 1.90 -19.36
N CYS A 3 5.36 2.37 -18.14
CA CYS A 3 5.06 1.62 -16.92
C CYS A 3 3.54 1.56 -16.68
N PRO A 4 2.93 0.37 -16.54
CA PRO A 4 1.48 0.24 -16.32
C PRO A 4 1.06 0.25 -14.84
N VAL A 5 2.01 0.33 -13.90
CA VAL A 5 1.76 0.06 -12.47
C VAL A 5 1.00 1.17 -11.74
N CYS A 6 1.07 2.41 -12.24
CA CYS A 6 0.36 3.54 -11.64
C CYS A 6 0.07 4.61 -12.69
N GLU A 7 -0.84 5.52 -12.35
CA GLU A 7 -1.33 6.57 -13.25
C GLU A 7 -0.27 7.55 -13.74
N ARG A 8 0.90 7.61 -13.08
CA ARG A 8 2.03 8.40 -13.59
C ARG A 8 2.51 7.90 -14.96
N ALA A 9 2.27 6.63 -15.28
CA ALA A 9 2.52 6.00 -16.57
C ALA A 9 3.89 6.35 -17.18
N CYS A 10 4.93 6.41 -16.34
CA CYS A 10 6.23 6.94 -16.71
C CYS A 10 6.95 6.07 -17.76
N SER A 11 7.75 6.69 -18.62
CA SER A 11 8.64 5.97 -19.52
C SER A 11 9.87 5.48 -18.76
N VAL A 12 10.10 4.17 -18.76
CA VAL A 12 11.19 3.52 -18.04
C VAL A 12 12.03 2.71 -19.03
N GLU A 13 13.31 3.09 -19.16
CA GLU A 13 14.29 2.35 -19.96
C GLU A 13 14.65 1.01 -19.32
N LYS A 14 15.20 0.08 -20.11
CA LYS A 14 15.63 -1.24 -19.61
C LYS A 14 16.68 -1.06 -18.50
N GLY A 15 16.50 -1.77 -17.39
CA GLY A 15 17.36 -1.69 -16.20
C GLY A 15 17.13 -0.47 -15.32
N ARG A 16 16.27 0.49 -15.72
CA ARG A 16 15.96 1.68 -14.92
C ARG A 16 14.76 1.46 -14.02
N THR A 17 14.73 2.23 -12.94
CA THR A 17 13.62 2.27 -11.98
C THR A 17 12.64 3.38 -12.36
N GLY A 18 11.34 3.11 -12.21
CA GLY A 18 10.29 4.10 -12.41
C GLY A 18 10.34 5.23 -11.38
N ALA A 19 9.60 6.31 -11.64
CA ALA A 19 9.64 7.51 -10.82
C ALA A 19 9.20 7.31 -9.35
N CYS A 20 8.44 6.24 -9.06
CA CYS A 20 8.07 5.87 -7.69
C CYS A 20 9.22 5.25 -6.89
N GLY A 21 10.32 4.84 -7.54
CA GLY A 21 11.45 4.18 -6.87
C GLY A 21 11.26 2.70 -6.56
N ARG A 22 10.07 2.11 -6.80
CA ARG A 22 9.74 0.72 -6.41
C ARG A 22 9.81 -0.32 -7.51
N TYR A 23 9.56 0.07 -8.75
CA TYR A 23 9.44 -0.86 -9.87
C TYR A 23 10.57 -0.62 -10.87
N ARG A 24 11.26 -1.69 -11.26
CA ARG A 24 12.35 -1.66 -12.24
C ARG A 24 11.91 -2.35 -13.53
N ASN A 25 12.31 -1.78 -14.66
CA ASN A 25 12.13 -2.45 -15.94
C ASN A 25 13.18 -3.55 -16.11
N VAL A 26 12.77 -4.80 -15.95
CA VAL A 26 13.56 -6.00 -16.18
C VAL A 26 13.09 -6.64 -17.48
N ALA A 27 13.93 -6.59 -18.52
CA ALA A 27 13.65 -7.18 -19.83
C ALA A 27 12.27 -6.81 -20.44
N GLY A 28 11.79 -5.58 -20.25
CA GLY A 28 10.51 -5.13 -20.80
C GLY A 28 9.30 -5.42 -19.91
N ARG A 29 9.51 -5.90 -18.68
CA ARG A 29 8.49 -6.07 -17.64
C ARG A 29 8.82 -5.21 -16.43
N MET A 30 7.79 -4.65 -15.80
CA MET A 30 7.98 -3.92 -14.55
C MET A 30 7.95 -4.91 -13.39
N GLU A 31 9.07 -5.04 -12.69
CA GLU A 31 9.21 -5.92 -11.52
C GLU A 31 9.38 -5.07 -10.26
N GLU A 32 8.77 -5.50 -9.17
CA GLU A 32 8.95 -4.86 -7.87
C GLU A 32 10.34 -5.18 -7.30
N ILE A 33 11.05 -4.16 -6.78
CA ILE A 33 12.43 -4.30 -6.32
C ILE A 33 12.53 -5.02 -4.97
N ALA A 34 11.57 -4.79 -4.06
CA ALA A 34 11.62 -5.29 -2.69
C ALA A 34 10.25 -5.81 -2.21
N PRO A 35 9.72 -6.88 -2.84
CA PRO A 35 8.47 -7.49 -2.42
C PRO A 35 8.56 -7.98 -0.97
N GLY A 36 7.48 -7.78 -0.19
CA GLY A 36 7.43 -8.17 1.22
C GLY A 36 8.33 -7.35 2.14
N ALA A 37 8.91 -6.23 1.67
CA ALA A 37 9.72 -5.34 2.49
C ALA A 37 8.89 -4.12 2.93
N TYR A 38 8.81 -3.89 4.24
CA TYR A 38 7.95 -2.88 4.85
C TYR A 38 8.74 -1.94 5.76
N LEU A 39 8.49 -0.64 5.62
CA LEU A 39 9.08 0.40 6.48
C LEU A 39 8.25 0.56 7.75
N VAL A 40 6.93 0.49 7.63
CA VAL A 40 5.99 0.62 8.74
C VAL A 40 5.01 -0.54 8.69
N VAL A 41 4.87 -1.22 9.81
CA VAL A 41 3.81 -2.20 10.08
C VAL A 41 3.37 -1.93 11.51
N THR A 42 2.42 -1.02 11.68
CA THR A 42 2.05 -0.52 13.00
C THR A 42 0.56 -0.29 13.11
N PRO A 43 -0.03 -0.54 14.30
CA PRO A 43 -1.40 -0.14 14.57
C PRO A 43 -1.51 1.38 14.57
N VAL A 44 -2.54 1.91 13.93
CA VAL A 44 -2.90 3.33 13.96
C VAL A 44 -4.41 3.48 14.16
N SER A 45 -4.86 4.69 14.47
CA SER A 45 -6.29 4.99 14.58
C SER A 45 -6.82 5.59 13.28
N ILE A 46 -8.11 5.43 12.98
CA ILE A 46 -8.73 5.98 11.76
C ILE A 46 -8.51 7.48 11.57
N GLU A 47 -8.30 8.21 12.67
CA GLU A 47 -8.04 9.66 12.68
C GLU A 47 -6.70 10.02 12.03
N THR A 48 -5.77 9.07 11.87
CA THR A 48 -4.52 9.31 11.13
C THR A 48 -4.71 9.21 9.61
N ALA A 49 -5.85 8.67 9.17
CA ALA A 49 -6.23 8.57 7.76
C ALA A 49 -7.27 9.67 7.43
N PRO A 50 -7.42 10.05 6.15
CA PRO A 50 -8.48 10.97 5.71
C PRO A 50 -9.88 10.28 5.71
N LEU A 51 -10.17 9.45 6.72
CA LEU A 51 -11.36 8.62 6.86
C LEU A 51 -11.99 8.72 8.27
N PHE A 52 -11.66 9.74 9.05
CA PHE A 52 -11.97 9.79 10.48
C PHE A 52 -13.47 9.68 10.84
N HIS A 53 -14.38 10.11 9.96
CA HIS A 53 -15.83 9.99 10.17
C HIS A 53 -16.40 8.58 9.89
N PHE A 54 -15.63 7.72 9.23
CA PHE A 54 -16.11 6.45 8.74
C PHE A 54 -16.25 5.41 9.86
N HIS A 55 -15.29 5.36 10.79
CA HIS A 55 -15.34 4.50 11.97
C HIS A 55 -14.55 5.09 13.16
N PRO A 56 -15.05 6.15 13.81
CA PRO A 56 -14.35 6.89 14.85
C PRO A 56 -13.81 5.99 15.98
N GLY A 57 -12.57 6.21 16.41
CA GLY A 57 -11.87 5.40 17.41
C GLY A 57 -11.36 4.05 16.89
N GLY A 58 -11.72 3.68 15.65
CA GLY A 58 -11.32 2.46 14.99
C GLY A 58 -9.80 2.31 14.89
N LYS A 59 -9.32 1.08 15.07
CA LYS A 59 -7.90 0.73 14.93
C LYS A 59 -7.70 -0.16 13.72
N PHE A 60 -6.65 0.13 12.96
CA PHE A 60 -6.27 -0.65 11.78
C PHE A 60 -4.74 -0.79 11.72
N LEU A 61 -4.27 -1.83 11.04
CA LEU A 61 -2.86 -2.06 10.81
C LEU A 61 -2.42 -1.25 9.58
N GLN A 62 -1.65 -0.19 9.79
CA GLN A 62 -1.03 0.56 8.72
C GLN A 62 0.24 -0.14 8.25
N ILE A 63 0.25 -0.49 6.97
CA ILE A 63 1.38 -1.11 6.29
C ILE A 63 1.91 -0.11 5.26
N THR A 64 3.22 0.15 5.26
CA THR A 64 3.87 1.07 4.33
C THR A 64 5.25 0.54 3.97
N THR A 65 5.66 0.80 2.73
CA THR A 65 6.97 0.43 2.17
C THR A 65 7.63 1.68 1.57
N THR A 66 8.69 1.53 0.78
CA THR A 66 9.40 2.65 0.15
C THR A 66 8.67 3.19 -1.06
N GLY A 67 8.94 4.45 -1.45
CA GLY A 67 8.45 5.03 -2.69
C GLY A 67 7.02 5.57 -2.66
N CYS A 68 6.82 6.70 -3.34
CA CYS A 68 5.53 7.36 -3.49
C CYS A 68 5.38 7.87 -4.94
N VAL A 69 4.18 7.74 -5.51
CA VAL A 69 3.87 8.29 -6.85
C VAL A 69 3.59 9.80 -6.81
N PHE A 70 3.36 10.35 -5.60
CA PHE A 70 3.08 11.76 -5.34
C PHE A 70 4.23 12.42 -4.55
N ARG A 71 4.28 13.76 -4.59
CA ARG A 71 5.22 14.60 -3.82
C ARG A 71 4.48 15.73 -3.15
N CYS A 72 3.52 15.37 -2.29
CA CYS A 72 2.64 16.33 -1.64
C CYS A 72 3.36 17.04 -0.48
N ASN A 73 3.28 18.37 -0.44
CA ASN A 73 3.78 19.15 0.68
C ASN A 73 2.99 18.83 1.96
N GLY A 74 3.70 18.60 3.08
CA GLY A 74 3.08 18.25 4.37
C GLY A 74 2.53 16.83 4.48
N CYS A 75 2.70 15.98 3.46
CA CYS A 75 2.22 14.59 3.51
C CYS A 75 3.18 13.69 4.30
N ILE A 76 2.66 13.09 5.38
CA ILE A 76 3.42 12.16 6.24
C ILE A 76 3.97 10.98 5.43
N SER A 77 3.14 10.35 4.58
CA SER A 77 3.59 9.23 3.75
C SER A 77 4.73 9.63 2.82
N SER A 78 4.62 10.78 2.14
CA SER A 78 5.69 11.29 1.27
C SER A 78 6.97 11.52 2.07
N THR A 79 6.90 12.12 3.25
CA THR A 79 8.06 12.38 4.11
C THR A 79 8.74 11.08 4.59
N LEU A 80 7.96 10.06 4.93
CA LEU A 80 8.50 8.79 5.45
C LEU A 80 9.18 7.95 4.37
N VAL A 81 8.62 7.92 3.15
CA VAL A 81 9.02 6.94 2.13
C VAL A 81 9.89 7.53 1.03
N SER A 82 9.89 8.86 0.87
CA SER A 82 10.71 9.54 -0.14
C SER A 82 12.18 9.47 0.26
N GLY A 83 13.02 8.98 -0.66
CA GLY A 83 14.47 8.86 -0.43
C GLY A 83 14.90 7.59 0.30
N VAL A 84 13.96 6.77 0.79
CA VAL A 84 14.29 5.44 1.32
C VAL A 84 14.50 4.49 0.15
N SER A 85 15.71 3.95 0.02
CA SER A 85 16.02 2.93 -1.00
C SER A 85 15.28 1.62 -0.69
N PRO A 86 14.76 0.90 -1.71
CA PRO A 86 14.19 -0.43 -1.55
C PRO A 86 15.14 -1.48 -0.94
N GLU A 87 16.44 -1.22 -0.99
CA GLU A 87 17.51 -2.04 -0.40
C GLU A 87 17.92 -1.58 1.00
N SER A 88 17.25 -0.55 1.55
CA SER A 88 17.56 0.01 2.87
C SER A 88 17.42 -1.03 3.99
N PRO A 89 18.36 -1.09 4.94
CA PRO A 89 18.25 -1.95 6.12
C PRO A 89 17.12 -1.53 7.08
N ALA A 90 16.53 -0.33 6.88
CA ALA A 90 15.36 0.11 7.64
C ALA A 90 14.09 -0.68 7.31
N LEU A 91 14.06 -1.38 6.17
CA LEU A 91 12.94 -2.20 5.74
C LEU A 91 12.95 -3.55 6.49
N LYS A 92 11.80 -3.90 7.04
CA LYS A 92 11.54 -5.23 7.62
C LYS A 92 10.93 -6.12 6.57
N ARG A 93 11.53 -7.29 6.35
CA ARG A 93 10.95 -8.32 5.49
C ARG A 93 9.98 -9.15 6.33
N LEU A 94 8.74 -9.20 5.90
CA LEU A 94 7.68 -9.98 6.55
C LEU A 94 6.91 -10.72 5.47
N SER A 95 6.56 -11.98 5.71
CA SER A 95 5.62 -12.73 4.89
C SER A 95 4.20 -12.18 5.06
N PRO A 96 3.29 -12.44 4.11
CA PRO A 96 1.88 -12.12 4.26
C PRO A 96 1.29 -12.67 5.58
N ASP A 97 1.65 -13.88 5.98
CA ASP A 97 1.17 -14.51 7.21
C ASP A 97 1.70 -13.81 8.46
N GLU A 98 2.97 -13.37 8.46
CA GLU A 98 3.54 -12.60 9.57
C GLU A 98 2.89 -11.22 9.71
N VAL A 99 2.48 -10.61 8.60
CA VAL A 99 1.72 -9.36 8.61
C VAL A 99 0.31 -9.60 9.11
N ALA A 100 -0.37 -10.64 8.65
CA ALA A 100 -1.72 -11.01 9.09
C ALA A 100 -1.76 -11.34 10.59
N ALA A 101 -0.77 -12.08 11.10
CA ALA A 101 -0.67 -12.40 12.52
C ALA A 101 -0.61 -11.15 13.42
N LYS A 102 0.03 -10.07 12.95
CA LYS A 102 0.11 -8.79 13.69
C LYS A 102 -1.22 -8.05 13.78
N ASP A 103 -2.13 -8.29 12.85
CA ASP A 103 -3.50 -7.78 12.87
C ASP A 103 -4.29 -8.51 13.98
N HIS A 104 -4.27 -9.85 13.93
CA HIS A 104 -4.95 -10.72 14.90
C HIS A 104 -4.48 -10.56 16.34
N GLU A 105 -3.17 -10.48 16.59
CA GLU A 105 -2.59 -10.39 17.94
C GLU A 105 -3.04 -9.13 18.70
N LYS A 106 -3.38 -8.06 17.97
CA LYS A 106 -3.70 -6.76 18.56
C LYS A 106 -5.19 -6.43 18.54
N GLY A 107 -6.04 -7.37 18.11
CA GLY A 107 -7.46 -7.10 17.89
C GLY A 107 -7.68 -5.97 16.88
N LEU A 108 -6.75 -5.83 15.94
CA LEU A 108 -6.87 -4.86 14.87
C LEU A 108 -7.80 -5.45 13.83
N LEU A 109 -8.70 -4.62 13.36
CA LEU A 109 -9.81 -5.08 12.55
C LEU A 109 -9.43 -5.22 11.06
N PHE A 110 -8.27 -4.70 10.63
CA PHE A 110 -7.96 -4.53 9.20
C PHE A 110 -6.46 -4.44 8.90
N ALA A 111 -5.97 -5.32 8.02
CA ALA A 111 -4.84 -5.03 7.15
C ALA A 111 -5.36 -4.47 5.82
N SER A 112 -5.00 -3.25 5.44
CA SER A 112 -5.26 -2.76 4.07
C SER A 112 -4.48 -3.64 3.09
N PRO A 113 -5.13 -4.46 2.25
CA PRO A 113 -4.42 -5.26 1.28
C PRO A 113 -3.82 -4.32 0.23
N GLY A 114 -2.55 -4.51 -0.12
CA GLY A 114 -2.02 -3.98 -1.37
C GLY A 114 -1.58 -2.50 -1.38
N GLY A 115 -0.58 -2.16 -0.58
CA GLY A 115 0.20 -0.93 -0.75
C GLY A 115 -0.52 0.34 -0.29
N GLY A 116 0.26 1.35 0.08
CA GLY A 116 -0.32 2.61 0.56
C GLY A 116 -1.26 3.23 -0.46
N PHE A 117 -2.08 4.19 -0.04
CA PHE A 117 -3.06 4.96 -0.83
C PHE A 117 -2.62 5.45 -2.23
N GLY A 118 -1.34 5.34 -2.61
CA GLY A 118 -0.79 5.68 -3.92
C GLY A 118 -0.56 4.52 -4.91
N SER A 119 -0.82 3.26 -4.57
CA SER A 119 -0.87 2.16 -5.55
C SER A 119 -2.29 1.87 -6.03
N LEU A 120 -2.45 1.39 -7.27
CA LEU A 120 -3.76 0.97 -7.81
C LEU A 120 -4.45 -0.03 -6.87
N HIS A 121 -3.70 -0.96 -6.29
CA HIS A 121 -4.21 -1.91 -5.30
C HIS A 121 -4.65 -1.28 -3.97
N GLY A 122 -4.14 -0.11 -3.61
CA GLY A 122 -4.53 0.58 -2.38
C GLY A 122 -5.98 1.06 -2.41
N ILE A 123 -6.56 1.20 -3.61
CA ILE A 123 -7.98 1.54 -3.76
C ILE A 123 -8.90 0.44 -3.25
N LEU A 124 -8.46 -0.83 -3.30
CA LEU A 124 -9.22 -2.00 -2.85
C LEU A 124 -9.41 -2.03 -1.33
N GLY A 125 -8.58 -1.30 -0.59
CA GLY A 125 -8.75 -1.13 0.86
C GLY A 125 -10.07 -0.43 1.22
N LEU A 126 -10.52 0.55 0.42
CA LEU A 126 -11.77 1.28 0.66
C LEU A 126 -13.04 0.39 0.54
N PRO A 127 -13.27 -0.35 -0.57
CA PRO A 127 -14.41 -1.25 -0.67
C PRO A 127 -14.32 -2.41 0.32
N PHE A 128 -13.11 -2.88 0.65
CA PHE A 128 -12.91 -3.90 1.71
C PHE A 128 -13.41 -3.38 3.06
N MET A 129 -13.01 -2.17 3.44
CA MET A 129 -13.50 -1.51 4.64
C MET A 129 -15.02 -1.29 4.58
N ALA A 130 -15.54 -0.72 3.50
CA ALA A 130 -16.98 -0.48 3.31
C ALA A 130 -17.82 -1.76 3.52
N ARG A 131 -17.42 -2.86 2.87
CA ARG A 131 -18.06 -4.17 3.03
C ARG A 131 -17.96 -4.69 4.47
N THR A 132 -16.82 -4.51 5.12
CA THR A 132 -16.62 -5.08 6.45
C THR A 132 -17.38 -4.32 7.53
N PHE A 133 -17.45 -2.99 7.44
CA PHE A 133 -18.15 -2.16 8.44
C PHE A 133 -19.65 -2.05 8.21
N HIS A 134 -20.09 -2.09 6.95
CA HIS A 134 -21.50 -1.96 6.58
C HIS A 134 -21.87 -3.03 5.56
N PRO A 135 -21.81 -4.33 5.93
CA PRO A 135 -22.12 -5.44 5.02
C PRO A 135 -23.58 -5.44 4.55
N ASP A 136 -24.47 -4.77 5.28
CA ASP A 136 -25.87 -4.52 4.93
C ASP A 136 -26.04 -3.49 3.81
N LEU A 137 -25.05 -2.61 3.62
CA LEU A 137 -25.06 -1.56 2.60
C LEU A 137 -24.15 -1.88 1.40
N TYR A 138 -23.04 -2.60 1.62
CA TYR A 138 -21.99 -2.80 0.62
C TYR A 138 -21.61 -4.27 0.45
N GLY A 139 -21.76 -4.78 -0.79
CA GLY A 139 -21.48 -6.17 -1.18
C GLY A 139 -20.30 -6.34 -2.15
N PHE A 140 -19.21 -5.58 -1.98
CA PHE A 140 -18.06 -5.61 -2.89
C PHE A 140 -17.35 -6.98 -2.91
N ASP A 141 -17.10 -7.53 -4.10
CA ASP A 141 -16.26 -8.73 -4.26
C ASP A 141 -14.80 -8.32 -4.48
N ILE A 142 -14.08 -8.15 -3.36
CA ILE A 142 -12.69 -7.67 -3.35
C ILE A 142 -11.75 -8.62 -4.10
N GLU A 143 -11.99 -9.92 -4.03
CA GLU A 143 -11.18 -10.93 -4.72
C GLU A 143 -11.39 -10.87 -6.24
N ALA A 144 -12.64 -10.65 -6.68
CA ALA A 144 -12.91 -10.44 -8.09
C ALA A 144 -12.31 -9.11 -8.58
N GLU A 145 -12.45 -8.02 -7.83
CA GLU A 145 -11.86 -6.73 -8.16
C GLU A 145 -10.33 -6.78 -8.21
N ALA A 146 -9.69 -7.47 -7.26
CA ALA A 146 -8.24 -7.63 -7.21
C ALA A 146 -7.66 -8.35 -8.42
N ARG A 147 -8.44 -9.20 -9.12
CA ARG A 147 -8.00 -9.90 -10.35
C ARG A 147 -8.06 -9.02 -11.60
N ILE A 148 -8.76 -7.89 -11.54
CA ILE A 148 -8.89 -6.94 -12.65
C ILE A 148 -7.66 -6.00 -12.69
N PHE A 149 -7.02 -5.77 -11.54
CA PHE A 149 -5.83 -4.92 -11.38
C PHE A 149 -4.52 -5.70 -11.45
#